data_AF-A0A3D5CPZ9-F1
#
_entry.id   AF-A0A3D5CPZ9-F1
#
_cell.length_a   1.000
_cell.length_b   1.000
_cell.length_c   1.000
_cell.angle_alpha   90.00
_cell.angle_beta   90.00
_cell.angle_gamma   90.00
#
_symmetry.space_group_name_H-M   'P 1'
#
loop_
_entity.id
_entity.type
_entity.pdbx_description
1 polymer ?
#
loop_
_entity_poly.entity_id
_entity_poly.type
_entity_poly.pdbx_seq_one_letter_code
_entity_poly.pdbx_strand_id
1 'polypeptide(L)' 'METVARKIGNSVGTIFPKDISPKVGEIFTILKVGEAYILKPKKEDIFKNEKAWEGFRESITAEESEWDSMKLEGEEY' A
#
# COMPACT_ATOMS: atom_id res chain seq x y z
N MET A 1 16.88 -2.35 -17.57
CA MET A 1 17.27 -3.36 -16.57
C MET A 1 16.38 -4.57 -16.78
N GLU A 2 16.96 -5.75 -16.95
CA GLU A 2 16.24 -6.96 -17.34
C GLU A 2 16.54 -8.07 -16.35
N THR A 3 15.56 -8.92 -16.09
CA THR A 3 15.69 -10.09 -15.23
C THR A 3 14.99 -11.27 -15.88
N VAL A 4 15.41 -12.48 -15.53
CA VAL A 4 14.88 -13.72 -16.12
C VAL A 4 14.17 -14.52 -15.04
N ALA A 5 13.00 -15.06 -15.37
CA ALA A 5 12.31 -16.01 -14.50
C ALA A 5 13.11 -17.30 -14.38
N ARG A 6 13.33 -17.78 -13.16
CA ARG A 6 14.09 -19.00 -12.85
C ARG A 6 13.29 -19.90 -11.93
N LYS A 7 13.57 -21.21 -12.00
CA LYS A 7 13.03 -22.18 -11.04
C LYS A 7 13.78 -22.04 -9.72
N ILE A 8 13.04 -21.81 -8.64
CA ILE A 8 13.55 -21.66 -7.27
C ILE A 8 12.80 -22.70 -6.42
N GLY A 9 13.48 -23.80 -6.09
CA GLY A 9 12.83 -24.96 -5.46
C GLY A 9 11.70 -25.52 -6.32
N ASN A 10 10.49 -25.55 -5.76
CA ASN A 10 9.27 -26.00 -6.46
C ASN A 10 8.46 -24.85 -7.09
N SER A 11 9.01 -23.63 -7.11
CA SER A 11 8.32 -22.43 -7.59
C SER A 11 9.08 -21.77 -8.73
N VAL A 12 8.41 -20.86 -9.45
CA VAL A 12 9.04 -19.97 -10.43
C VAL A 12 9.11 -18.58 -9.82
N GLY A 13 10.28 -17.95 -9.89
CA GLY A 13 10.50 -16.61 -9.34
C GLY A 13 11.47 -15.80 -10.19
N THR A 14 11.59 -14.52 -9.85
CA THR A 14 12.59 -13.61 -10.43
C THR A 14 13.45 -13.05 -9.31
N ILE A 15 14.70 -12.72 -9.62
CA ILE A 15 15.63 -12.12 -8.68
C ILE A 15 15.65 -10.62 -8.93
N PHE A 16 15.43 -9.84 -7.87
CA PHE A 16 15.58 -8.40 -7.91
C PHE A 16 17.06 -8.04 -8.13
N PRO A 17 17.37 -7.21 -9.14
CA PRO A 17 18.69 -6.63 -9.31
C PRO A 17 19.09 -5.82 -8.08
N LYS A 18 20.39 -5.75 -7.78
CA LYS A 18 20.93 -5.10 -6.57
C LYS A 18 20.47 -3.65 -6.42
N ASP A 19 20.30 -2.93 -7.52
CA ASP A 19 19.97 -1.51 -7.53
C ASP A 19 18.56 -1.19 -7.00
N ILE A 20 17.63 -2.15 -7.06
CA ILE A 20 16.25 -1.99 -6.58
C ILE A 20 15.93 -2.91 -5.41
N SER A 21 16.94 -3.63 -4.89
CA SER A 21 16.75 -4.77 -3.99
C SER A 21 15.90 -4.37 -2.76
N PRO A 22 14.66 -4.87 -2.67
CA PRO A 22 13.85 -4.68 -1.47
C PRO A 22 14.51 -5.38 -0.26
N LYS A 23 14.07 -5.02 0.95
CA LYS A 23 14.59 -5.64 2.17
C LYS A 23 14.19 -7.11 2.20
N VAL A 24 15.13 -7.96 2.64
CA VAL A 24 14.86 -9.38 2.82
C VAL A 24 13.74 -9.55 3.84
N GLY A 25 12.67 -10.26 3.45
CA GLY A 25 11.48 -10.46 4.26
C GLY A 25 10.30 -9.55 3.93
N GLU A 26 10.46 -8.56 3.04
CA GLU A 26 9.32 -7.78 2.54
C GLU A 26 8.34 -8.66 1.76
N ILE A 27 7.05 -8.52 2.09
CA ILE A 27 5.97 -9.25 1.45
C ILE A 27 5.38 -8.37 0.36
N PHE A 28 5.21 -8.92 -0.84
CA PHE A 28 4.60 -8.23 -1.96
C PHE A 28 3.30 -8.90 -2.35
N THR A 29 2.31 -8.09 -2.71
CA THR A 29 1.14 -8.54 -3.46
C THR A 29 1.47 -8.48 -4.94
N ILE A 30 1.29 -9.60 -5.64
CA ILE A 30 1.52 -9.72 -7.08
C ILE A 30 0.18 -9.54 -7.79
N LEU A 31 0.11 -8.57 -8.70
CA LEU A 31 -1.05 -8.33 -9.57
C LEU A 31 -0.62 -8.51 -11.01
N LYS A 32 -1.46 -9.16 -11.82
CA LYS A 32 -1.24 -9.27 -13.27
C LYS A 32 -2.18 -8.30 -13.99
N VAL A 33 -1.62 -7.40 -14.78
CA VAL A 33 -2.38 -6.45 -15.61
C VAL A 33 -1.88 -6.58 -17.05
N GLY A 34 -2.69 -7.22 -17.90
CA GLY A 34 -2.28 -7.58 -19.26
C GLY A 34 -1.05 -8.50 -19.25
N GLU A 35 0.03 -8.03 -19.88
CA GLU A 35 1.33 -8.73 -19.94
C GLU A 35 2.28 -8.33 -18.79
N ALA A 36 1.90 -7.34 -17.98
CA ALA A 36 2.73 -6.85 -16.89
C ALA A 36 2.41 -7.56 -15.55
N TYR A 37 3.46 -7.83 -14.78
CA TYR A 37 3.37 -8.21 -13.38
C TYR A 37 3.75 -7.00 -12.50
N ILE A 38 2.84 -6.60 -11.63
CA ILE A 38 3.03 -5.49 -10.69
C ILE A 38 3.26 -6.07 -9.31
N LEU A 39 4.40 -5.75 -8.71
CA LEU A 39 4.73 -6.08 -7.33
C LEU A 39 4.48 -4.85 -6.46
N LYS A 40 3.48 -4.93 -5.58
CA LYS A 40 3.17 -3.87 -4.62
C LYS A 40 3.57 -4.33 -3.21
N PRO A 41 4.37 -3.56 -2.45
CA PRO A 41 4.64 -3.88 -1.06
C PRO A 41 3.32 -4.03 -0.31
N LYS A 42 3.19 -5.13 0.44
CA LYS A 42 2.02 -5.36 1.27
C LYS A 42 2.09 -4.40 2.44
N LYS A 43 1.37 -3.28 2.33
CA LYS A 43 1.13 -2.40 3.46
C LYS A 43 0.18 -3.09 4.42
N GLU A 44 0.43 -2.94 5.71
CA GLU A 44 -0.55 -3.33 6.72
C GLU A 44 -1.82 -2.50 6.51
N ASP A 45 -2.94 -3.17 6.73
CA ASP A 45 -4.24 -2.52 6.68
C ASP A 45 -4.35 -1.62 7.90
N ILE A 46 -4.31 -0.31 7.65
CA ILE A 46 -4.35 0.71 8.71
C ILE A 46 -5.60 0.59 9.57
N PHE A 47 -6.70 0.04 9.04
CA PHE A 47 -7.95 -0.15 9.78
C PHE A 47 -7.95 -1.39 10.68
N LYS A 48 -6.96 -2.29 10.55
CA LYS A 48 -6.89 -3.49 11.41
C LYS A 48 -6.33 -3.22 12.79
N ASN A 49 -5.61 -2.13 12.98
CA ASN A 49 -4.99 -1.81 14.27
C ASN A 49 -5.76 -0.69 14.95
N GLU A 50 -6.83 -1.03 15.67
CA GLU A 50 -7.64 -0.06 16.43
C GLU A 50 -6.79 0.81 17.37
N LYS A 51 -5.73 0.25 17.96
CA LYS A 51 -4.80 0.99 18.84
C LYS A 51 -4.01 2.06 18.11
N ALA A 52 -3.76 1.90 16.81
CA ALA A 52 -3.10 2.92 16.02
C ALA A 52 -3.96 4.17 15.80
N TRP A 53 -5.27 4.07 16.07
CA TRP A 53 -6.23 5.17 15.97
C TRP A 53 -6.56 5.81 17.33
N GLU A 54 -6.04 5.29 18.44
CA GLU A 54 -6.18 5.92 19.76
C GLU A 54 -5.55 7.33 19.73
N GLY A 55 -6.31 8.35 20.13
CA GLY A 55 -5.87 9.74 20.10
C GLY A 55 -5.90 10.43 18.73
N PHE A 56 -6.27 9.71 17.65
CA PHE A 56 -6.37 10.32 16.31
C PHE A 56 -7.32 11.53 16.29
N ARG A 57 -8.51 11.38 16.90
CA ARG A 57 -9.51 12.45 17.02
C ARG A 57 -9.04 13.64 17.86
N GLU A 58 -8.04 13.47 18.71
CA GLU A 58 -7.47 14.53 19.53
C GLU A 58 -6.28 15.21 18.81
N SER A 59 -5.74 14.57 17.78
CA SER A 59 -4.64 15.07 16.95
C SER A 59 -5.06 15.87 15.72
N ILE A 60 -6.36 15.89 15.39
CA ILE A 60 -6.87 16.69 14.28
C ILE A 60 -6.85 18.19 14.62
N THR A 61 -6.54 18.99 13.62
CA THR A 61 -6.55 20.46 13.70
C THR A 61 -7.97 21.00 13.69
N ALA A 62 -8.12 22.28 14.09
CA ALA A 62 -9.41 22.97 14.06
C ALA A 62 -9.99 23.05 12.63
N GLU A 63 -9.14 23.23 11.61
CA GLU A 63 -9.56 23.22 10.21
C GLU A 63 -10.11 21.83 9.83
N GLU A 64 -9.40 20.75 10.14
CA GLU A 64 -9.86 19.38 9.86
C GLU A 64 -11.18 19.04 10.57
N SER A 65 -11.38 19.55 11.79
CA SER A 65 -12.64 19.42 12.53
C SER A 65 -13.79 20.19 11.85
N GLU A 66 -13.49 21.36 11.28
CA GLU A 66 -14.47 22.15 10.53
C GLU A 66 -14.94 21.38 9.29
N TRP A 67 -14.01 20.85 8.49
CA TRP A 67 -14.30 19.99 7.34
C TRP A 67 -15.15 18.75 7.71
N ASP A 68 -14.86 18.12 8.85
CA ASP A 68 -15.62 16.95 9.36
C ASP A 68 -17.07 17.30 9.72
N SER A 69 -17.31 18.57 10.09
CA SER A 69 -18.62 19.09 10.51
C SER A 69 -19.39 19.80 9.39
N MET A 70 -18.73 20.10 8.27
CA MET A 70 -19.37 20.71 7.11
C MET A 70 -20.40 19.75 6.53
N LYS A 71 -21.67 20.10 6.67
CA LYS A 71 -22.74 19.52 5.85
C LYS A 71 -22.63 20.15 4.47
N LEU A 72 -22.52 19.34 3.42
CA LEU A 72 -22.62 19.80 2.03
C LEU A 72 -23.97 20.52 1.86
N GLU A 73 -23.95 21.86 1.81
CA GLU A 73 -25.11 22.69 1.48
C GLU A 73 -25.05 23.21 0.03
N GLY A 74 -24.54 22.39 -0.89
CA GLY A 74 -24.53 22.69 -2.31
C GLY A 74 -25.45 21.75 -3.07
N GLU A 75 -26.43 22.27 -3.80
CA GLU A 75 -27.01 21.56 -4.95
C GLU A 75 -25.90 21.37 -6.00
N GLU A 76 -25.08 20.33 -5.85
CA GLU A 76 -24.12 19.92 -6.87
C GLU A 76 -24.92 19.26 -8.02
N TYR A 77 -25.21 20.04 -9.07
CA TYR A 77 -25.74 19.59 -10.36
C TYR A 77 -24.67 18.94 -11.24
#